data_AF-A0A2N7XU71-F1
#
_entry.id   AF-A0A2N7XU71-F1
#
_cell.length_a   1.000
_cell.length_b   1.000
_cell.length_c   1.000
_cell.angle_alpha   90.00
_cell.angle_beta   90.00
_cell.angle_gamma   90.00
#
_symmetry.space_group_name_H-M   'P 1'
#
loop_
_entity.id
_entity.type
_entity.pdbx_description
1 polymer ?
#
loop_
_entity_poly.entity_id
_entity_poly.type
_entity_poly.pdbx_seq_one_letter_code
_entity_poly.pdbx_strand_id
1 'polypeptide(L)'
;EDVRFGYDAGMPILKGIDLDIPAGKTLAVVGPSGSGKSTLARLMFRFYDLTGGRITIDGQDIAQVTQASLRSAIGIVPQDTVLFNDTIGYNIAYGREGAG
;
A
#
# COMPACT_ATOMS: atom_id res chain seq x y z
N GLU A 1 -8.39 -9.48 5.56
CA GLU A 1 -9.54 -10.39 5.69
C GLU A 1 -10.65 -9.95 4.75
N ASP A 2 -11.12 -10.86 3.89
CA ASP A 2 -12.15 -10.66 2.86
C ASP A 2 -12.00 -9.34 2.10
N VAL A 3 -10.77 -9.00 1.69
CA VAL A 3 -10.47 -7.70 1.09
C VAL A 3 -11.18 -7.60 -0.27
N ARG A 4 -12.10 -6.64 -0.38
CA ARG A 4 -12.88 -6.35 -1.58
C ARG A 4 -12.66 -4.91 -2.01
N PHE A 5 -12.46 -4.73 -3.31
CA PHE A 5 -12.25 -3.40 -3.87
C PHE A 5 -12.55 -3.37 -5.37
N GLY A 6 -13.09 -2.24 -5.83
CA GLY A 6 -13.17 -1.84 -7.24
C GLY A 6 -13.12 -0.32 -7.33
N TYR A 7 -12.52 0.23 -8.39
CA TYR A 7 -12.48 1.68 -8.59
C TYR A 7 -13.88 2.25 -8.86
N ASP A 8 -14.68 1.50 -9.63
CA ASP A 8 -16.05 1.85 -9.99
C ASP A 8 -17.03 0.78 -9.48
N ALA A 9 -18.25 1.23 -9.14
CA ALA A 9 -19.33 0.33 -8.77
C ALA A 9 -19.63 -0.65 -9.92
N GLY A 10 -19.67 -1.95 -9.62
CA GLY A 10 -19.92 -3.00 -10.62
C GLY A 10 -18.68 -3.56 -11.31
N MET A 11 -17.49 -3.00 -11.07
CA MET A 11 -16.21 -3.52 -11.58
C MET A 11 -15.27 -3.96 -10.44
N PRO A 12 -15.54 -5.10 -9.78
CA PRO A 12 -14.70 -5.58 -8.69
C PRO A 12 -13.33 -6.04 -9.21
N ILE A 13 -12.27 -5.51 -8.61
CA ILE A 13 -10.87 -5.86 -8.88
C ILE A 13 -10.39 -6.91 -7.87
N LEU A 14 -10.53 -6.63 -6.58
CA LEU A 14 -10.25 -7.58 -5.50
C LEU A 14 -11.58 -8.17 -5.02
N LYS A 15 -11.67 -9.49 -4.98
CA LYS A 15 -12.93 -10.24 -4.85
C LYS A 15 -12.98 -11.10 -3.59
N GLY A 16 -12.52 -10.56 -2.46
CA GLY A 16 -12.42 -11.30 -1.20
C GLY A 16 -11.06 -11.97 -1.07
N ILE A 17 -10.01 -11.17 -0.89
CA ILE A 17 -8.66 -11.67 -0.65
C ILE A 17 -8.45 -11.85 0.85
N ASP A 18 -8.09 -13.08 1.23
CA ASP A 18 -7.57 -13.43 2.54
C ASP A 18 -6.08 -13.72 2.46
N LEU A 19 -5.32 -12.96 3.24
CA LEU A 19 -3.86 -13.03 3.28
C LEU A 19 -3.40 -12.64 4.68
N ASP A 20 -2.51 -13.46 5.23
CA ASP A 20 -1.82 -13.20 6.48
C ASP A 20 -0.30 -13.23 6.23
N ILE A 21 0.40 -12.20 6.68
CA ILE A 21 1.85 -12.03 6.48
C ILE A 21 2.50 -11.88 7.86
N PRO A 22 3.17 -12.92 8.37
CA PRO A 22 3.83 -12.82 9.66
C PRO A 22 4.95 -11.78 9.65
N ALA A 23 5.18 -11.12 10.78
CA ALA A 23 6.25 -10.15 10.94
C ALA A 23 7.63 -10.74 10.55
N GLY A 24 8.43 -9.95 9.83
CA GLY A 24 9.76 -10.36 9.37
C GLY A 24 9.78 -11.38 8.23
N LYS A 25 8.63 -11.67 7.61
CA LYS A 25 8.57 -12.53 6.41
C LYS A 25 8.45 -11.71 5.14
N THR A 26 8.95 -12.29 4.05
CA THR A 26 8.82 -11.73 2.70
C THR A 26 7.75 -12.50 1.94
N LEU A 27 6.80 -11.76 1.36
CA LEU A 27 5.79 -12.30 0.45
C LEU A 27 6.01 -11.72 -0.95
N ALA A 28 5.88 -12.56 -1.97
CA ALA A 28 5.79 -12.14 -3.36
C ALA A 28 4.35 -12.31 -3.87
N VAL A 29 3.78 -11.24 -4.43
CA VAL A 29 2.47 -11.28 -5.10
C VAL A 29 2.69 -11.27 -6.61
N VAL A 30 2.35 -12.38 -7.28
CA VAL A 30 2.57 -12.58 -8.71
C VAL A 30 1.26 -12.88 -9.44
N GLY A 31 1.20 -12.57 -10.73
CA GLY A 31 0.04 -12.85 -11.57
C GLY A 31 -0.01 -12.00 -12.84
N PRO A 32 -0.92 -12.32 -13.78
CA PRO A 32 -1.05 -11.63 -15.07
C PRO A 32 -1.31 -10.12 -14.93
N SER A 33 -1.07 -9.36 -15.99
CA SER A 33 -1.50 -7.95 -16.03
C SER A 33 -3.01 -7.85 -15.76
N GLY A 34 -3.44 -6.82 -15.03
CA GLY A 34 -4.83 -6.65 -14.62
C GLY A 34 -5.30 -7.49 -13.43
N SER A 35 -4.46 -8.37 -12.86
CA SER A 35 -4.84 -9.21 -11.72
C SER A 35 -5.00 -8.48 -10.37
N GLY A 36 -4.87 -7.15 -10.33
CA GLY A 36 -5.05 -6.36 -9.11
C GLY A 36 -3.83 -6.19 -8.20
N LYS A 37 -2.62 -6.61 -8.61
CA LYS A 37 -1.38 -6.49 -7.80
C LYS A 37 -1.08 -5.05 -7.37
N SER A 38 -1.03 -4.14 -8.35
CA SER A 38 -0.77 -2.72 -8.07
C SER A 38 -1.90 -2.08 -7.27
N THR A 39 -3.14 -2.58 -7.43
CA THR A 39 -4.28 -2.16 -6.61
C THR A 39 -4.09 -2.59 -5.16
N LEU A 40 -3.69 -3.83 -4.89
CA LEU A 40 -3.39 -4.31 -3.53
C LEU A 40 -2.31 -3.44 -2.86
N ALA A 41 -1.22 -3.13 -3.57
CA ALA A 41 -0.15 -2.26 -3.06
C ALA A 41 -0.66 -0.84 -2.70
N ARG A 42 -1.53 -0.25 -3.54
CA ARG A 42 -2.14 1.06 -3.27
C ARG A 42 -3.08 1.05 -2.06
N LEU A 43 -3.80 -0.06 -1.84
CA LEU A 43 -4.69 -0.21 -0.68
C LEU A 43 -3.92 -0.33 0.64
N MET A 44 -2.74 -0.98 0.64
CA MET A 44 -1.88 -1.03 1.82
C MET A 44 -1.42 0.37 2.26
N PHE A 45 -1.24 1.30 1.33
CA PHE A 45 -0.95 2.72 1.61
C PHE A 45 -2.20 3.58 1.86
N ARG A 46 -3.38 2.97 1.82
CA ARG A 46 -4.69 3.62 1.92
C ARG A 46 -4.82 4.82 0.97
N PHE A 47 -4.42 4.64 -0.30
CA PHE A 47 -4.76 5.59 -1.37
C PHE A 47 -6.26 5.56 -1.69
N TYR A 48 -6.94 4.47 -1.36
CA TYR A 48 -8.38 4.29 -1.49
C TYR A 48 -8.88 3.54 -0.26
N ASP A 49 -10.14 3.77 0.12
CA ASP A 49 -10.82 2.94 1.11
C ASP A 49 -11.39 1.67 0.45
N LEU A 50 -11.49 0.60 1.23
CA LEU A 50 -12.00 -0.69 0.78
C LEU A 50 -13.50 -0.62 0.50
N THR A 51 -13.98 -1.41 -0.46
CA THR A 51 -15.43 -1.59 -0.66
C THR A 51 -16.00 -2.72 0.20
N GLY A 52 -15.14 -3.48 0.89
CA GLY A 52 -15.51 -4.52 1.84
C GLY A 52 -14.29 -5.20 2.46
N GLY A 53 -14.50 -5.86 3.60
CA GLY A 53 -13.44 -6.48 4.40
C GLY A 53 -12.57 -5.46 5.12
N ARG A 54 -11.36 -5.88 5.51
CA ARG A 54 -10.39 -5.03 6.21
C ARG A 54 -8.95 -5.43 5.95
N ILE A 55 -8.05 -4.47 6.11
CA ILE A 55 -6.60 -4.67 6.17
C ILE A 55 -6.12 -4.26 7.56
N THR A 56 -5.34 -5.10 8.21
CA THR A 56 -4.79 -4.86 9.54
C THR A 56 -3.27 -4.87 9.51
N ILE A 57 -2.64 -4.00 10.29
CA ILE A 57 -1.20 -4.01 10.58
C ILE A 57 -1.06 -4.07 12.09
N ASP A 58 -0.30 -5.05 12.61
CA ASP A 58 -0.20 -5.34 14.04
C ASP A 58 -1.57 -5.41 14.75
N GLY A 59 -2.55 -6.04 14.08
CA GLY A 59 -3.92 -6.21 14.58
C GLY A 59 -4.80 -4.94 14.53
N GLN A 60 -4.26 -3.79 14.12
CA GLN A 60 -5.02 -2.55 14.01
C GLN A 60 -5.54 -2.37 12.58
N ASP A 61 -6.84 -2.09 12.44
CA ASP A 61 -7.43 -1.77 11.15
C ASP A 61 -6.88 -0.44 10.62
N ILE A 62 -6.31 -0.46 9.41
CA ILE A 62 -5.72 0.73 8.79
C ILE A 62 -6.76 1.83 8.53
N ALA A 63 -8.05 1.48 8.49
CA ALA A 63 -9.15 2.43 8.36
C ALA A 63 -9.34 3.30 9.63
N GLN A 64 -8.93 2.78 10.79
CA GLN A 64 -9.17 3.38 12.11
C GLN A 64 -7.97 4.17 12.65
N VAL A 65 -6.85 4.18 11.93
CA VAL A 65 -5.65 4.95 12.29
C VAL A 65 -5.48 6.17 11.37
N THR A 66 -4.62 7.10 11.77
CA THR A 66 -4.30 8.26 10.92
C THR A 66 -3.48 7.82 9.71
N GLN A 67 -3.67 8.48 8.56
CA GLN A 67 -2.85 8.20 7.38
C GLN A 67 -1.37 8.52 7.60
N ALA A 68 -1.06 9.55 8.41
CA ALA A 68 0.31 9.90 8.74
C ALA A 68 1.02 8.76 9.49
N SER A 69 0.40 8.22 10.55
CA SER A 69 0.97 7.10 11.32
C SER A 69 1.06 5.82 10.50
N LEU A 70 0.08 5.55 9.63
CA LEU A 70 0.12 4.42 8.71
C LEU A 70 1.31 4.53 7.74
N ARG A 71 1.45 5.67 7.07
CA ARG A 71 2.49 5.88 6.06
C ARG A 71 3.89 5.93 6.67
N SER A 72 4.05 6.40 7.90
CA SER A 72 5.35 6.33 8.59
C SER A 72 5.79 4.90 8.91
N ALA A 73 4.85 3.95 8.98
CA ALA A 73 5.14 2.55 9.27
C ALA A 73 5.46 1.71 8.02
N ILE A 74 5.29 2.28 6.81
CA ILE A 74 5.42 1.52 5.55
C ILE A 74 6.37 2.25 4.59
N GLY A 75 7.40 1.55 4.13
CA GLY A 75 8.22 1.98 2.99
C GLY A 75 7.64 1.49 1.67
N ILE A 76 7.74 2.30 0.61
CA ILE A 76 7.34 1.93 -0.76
C ILE A 76 8.43 2.25 -1.76
N VAL A 77 8.59 1.34 -2.71
CA VAL A 77 9.32 1.59 -3.96
C VAL A 77 8.29 1.49 -5.08
N PRO A 78 7.85 2.62 -5.66
CA PRO A 78 6.83 2.62 -6.71
C PRO A 78 7.39 2.03 -8.01
N GLN A 79 6.49 1.53 -8.87
CA GLN A 79 6.86 1.03 -10.19
C GLN A 79 7.53 2.12 -11.04
N ASP A 80 6.98 3.33 -11.01
CA ASP A 80 7.55 4.53 -11.64
C ASP A 80 8.07 5.45 -10.53
N THR A 81 9.39 5.64 -10.48
CA THR A 81 10.02 6.53 -9.50
C THR A 81 10.06 7.96 -10.03
N VAL A 82 9.60 8.91 -9.22
CA VAL A 82 9.71 10.34 -9.51
C VAL A 82 10.94 10.89 -8.79
N LEU A 83 11.77 11.64 -9.51
CA LEU A 83 12.85 12.43 -8.94
C LEU A 83 12.46 13.90 -8.96
N PHE A 84 12.72 14.61 -7.86
CA PHE A 84 12.66 16.06 -7.84
C PHE A 84 13.84 16.62 -8.63
N ASN A 85 13.63 17.78 -9.27
CA ASN A 85 14.65 18.53 -10.00
C ASN A 85 15.63 19.19 -9.01
N ASP A 86 16.41 18.37 -8.33
CA ASP A 86 17.37 18.72 -7.28
C ASP A 86 18.49 17.67 -7.25
N THR A 87 19.41 17.75 -6.29
CA THR A 87 20.51 16.82 -6.11
C THR A 87 20.04 15.40 -5.78
N ILE A 88 20.91 14.42 -6.05
CA ILE A 88 20.70 13.04 -5.59
C ILE A 88 20.57 12.99 -4.07
N GLY A 89 21.40 13.76 -3.35
CA GLY A 89 21.36 13.85 -1.89
C GLY A 89 20.00 14.32 -1.38
N TYR A 90 19.43 15.35 -1.99
CA TYR A 90 18.07 15.82 -1.67
C TYR A 90 17.02 14.73 -1.86
N ASN A 91 17.03 14.04 -3.01
CA ASN A 91 16.06 12.97 -3.30
C ASN A 91 16.17 11.80 -2.32
N ILE A 92 17.37 11.47 -1.82
CA ILE A 92 17.56 10.46 -0.77
C ILE A 92 17.07 10.98 0.59
N ALA A 93 17.47 12.19 0.98
CA ALA A 93 17.10 12.80 2.25
C ALA A 93 15.58 13.03 2.37
N TYR A 94 14.87 13.20 1.24
CA TYR A 94 13.42 13.35 1.19
C TYR A 94 12.66 12.21 1.91
N GLY A 95 13.24 11.00 1.99
CA GLY A 95 12.62 9.87 2.69
C GLY A 95 12.47 10.05 4.21
N ARG A 96 13.18 11.01 4.82
CA ARG A 96 13.07 11.31 6.25
C ARG A 96 13.35 12.78 6.52
N GLU A 97 12.39 13.47 7.13
CA GLU A 97 12.57 14.85 7.57
C GLU A 97 13.82 15.01 8.46
N GLY A 98 14.62 16.05 8.19
CA GLY A 98 15.87 16.32 8.92
C GLY A 98 17.07 15.45 8.53
N ALA A 99 17.04 14.76 7.39
CA ALA A 99 18.17 13.94 6.90
C ALA A 99 19.16 14.67 5.96
N GLY A 100 19.06 16.01 5.84
CA GLY A 100 19.86 16.84 4.93
C GLY A 100 20.82 17.78 5.64
#